data_AF-A0A7Z9JF35-F1
#
_entry.id   AF-A0A7Z9JF35-F1
#
_cell.length_a   1.000
_cell.length_b   1.000
_cell.length_c   1.000
_cell.angle_alpha   90.00
_cell.angle_beta   90.00
_cell.angle_gamma   90.00
#
_symmetry.space_group_name_H-M   'P 1'
#
loop_
_entity.id
_entity.type
_entity.pdbx_description
1 polymer ?
#
loop_
_entity_poly.entity_id
_entity_poly.type
_entity_poly.pdbx_seq_one_letter_code
_entity_poly.pdbx_strand_id
1 'polypeptide(L)'
;MSKLLVLSDLHLCKRLSTIGDINELRPLWLGFSELILNGDTEETYSKKYARRSQEATRALIKSAEEDGLKVRLLDGNHDPMISNQHALSFQN
;
A
#
# COMPACT_ATOMS: atom_id res chain seq x y z
N MET A 1 -11.00 -9.36 18.34
CA MET A 1 -11.72 -8.87 17.16
C MET A 1 -10.70 -8.49 16.11
N SER A 2 -10.93 -8.87 14.84
CA SER A 2 -10.09 -8.44 13.72
C SER A 2 -10.22 -6.92 13.54
N LYS A 3 -9.09 -6.23 13.36
CA LYS A 3 -9.07 -4.79 13.06
C LYS A 3 -8.43 -4.58 11.69
N LEU A 4 -8.99 -3.64 10.95
CA LEU A 4 -8.57 -3.32 9.59
C LEU A 4 -8.02 -1.90 9.52
N LEU A 5 -6.84 -1.75 8.92
CA LEU A 5 -6.22 -0.47 8.59
C LEU A 5 -6.36 -0.22 7.08
N VAL A 6 -6.74 0.99 6.70
CA VAL A 6 -6.76 1.44 5.31
C VAL A 6 -5.77 2.58 5.14
N LEU A 7 -4.86 2.44 4.18
CA LEU A 7 -3.95 3.49 3.72
C LEU A 7 -4.25 3.75 2.24
N SER A 8 -4.15 5.00 1.80
CA SER A 8 -4.49 5.45 0.45
C SER A 8 -3.50 6.53 -0.01
N ASP A 9 -3.35 6.71 -1.32
CA ASP A 9 -2.63 7.85 -1.92
C ASP A 9 -1.18 7.99 -1.42
N LEU A 10 -0.51 6.87 -1.14
CA LEU A 10 0.87 6.87 -0.62
C LEU A 10 1.88 7.42 -1.65
N HIS A 11 1.59 7.21 -2.94
CA HIS A 11 2.42 7.61 -4.08
C HIS A 11 3.92 7.39 -3.82
N LEU A 12 4.29 6.17 -3.43
CA LEU A 12 5.63 5.87 -2.95
C LEU A 12 6.69 6.34 -3.94
N CYS A 13 7.78 6.93 -3.41
CA CYS A 13 8.91 7.48 -4.16
C CYS A 13 8.63 8.71 -5.04
N LYS A 14 7.39 9.21 -5.13
CA LYS A 14 7.09 10.49 -5.80
C LYS A 14 7.67 11.65 -4.98
N ARG A 15 8.08 12.73 -5.66
CA ARG A 15 8.71 13.92 -5.01
C ARG A 15 7.90 14.52 -3.85
N LEU A 16 6.58 14.41 -3.88
CA LEU A 16 5.68 14.94 -2.86
C LEU A 16 5.38 13.95 -1.73
N SER A 17 5.71 12.67 -1.92
CA SER A 17 5.60 11.67 -0.85
C SER A 17 6.75 11.91 0.13
N THR A 18 6.42 12.03 1.41
CA THR A 18 7.39 12.25 2.49
C THR A 18 7.94 10.96 3.07
N ILE A 19 7.44 9.80 2.63
CA ILE A 19 7.87 8.48 3.10
C ILE A 19 9.23 8.17 2.47
N GLY A 20 10.28 8.23 3.29
CA GLY A 20 11.66 7.95 2.88
C GLY A 20 11.98 6.45 2.95
N ASP A 21 11.50 5.80 4.01
CA ASP A 21 11.58 4.36 4.26
C ASP A 21 10.18 3.80 4.58
N ILE A 22 9.82 2.67 3.97
CA ILE A 22 8.56 1.98 4.22
C ILE A 22 8.40 1.54 5.68
N ASN A 23 9.50 1.34 6.41
CA ASN A 23 9.48 0.98 7.82
C ASN A 23 8.91 2.10 8.70
N GLU A 24 8.89 3.35 8.22
CA GLU A 24 8.23 4.47 8.91
C GLU A 24 6.71 4.24 9.08
N LEU A 25 6.12 3.38 8.23
CA LEU A 25 4.70 3.04 8.29
C LEU A 25 4.42 1.90 9.30
N ARG A 26 5.43 1.13 9.72
CA ARG A 26 5.25 -0.03 10.63
C ARG A 26 4.45 0.27 11.90
N PRO A 27 4.69 1.41 12.60
CA PRO A 27 3.93 1.74 13.79
C PRO A 27 2.42 1.87 13.55
N LEU A 28 1.98 2.17 12.32
CA LEU A 28 0.56 2.38 12.00
C LEU A 28 -0.26 1.09 12.08
N TRP A 29 0.33 -0.06 11.78
CA TRP A 29 -0.40 -1.33 11.74
C TRP A 29 -0.28 -2.17 13.02
N LEU A 30 0.31 -1.64 14.08
CA LEU A 30 0.36 -2.32 15.37
C LEU A 30 -1.05 -2.58 15.91
N GLY A 31 -1.36 -3.85 16.17
CA GLY A 31 -2.66 -4.29 16.69
C GLY A 31 -3.76 -4.41 15.63
N PHE A 32 -3.42 -4.27 14.34
CA PHE A 32 -4.27 -4.60 13.21
C PHE A 32 -3.96 -6.00 12.68
N SER A 33 -4.94 -6.63 12.06
CA SER A 33 -4.80 -7.96 11.45
C SER A 33 -4.89 -7.92 9.93
N GLU A 34 -5.30 -6.78 9.36
CA GLU A 34 -5.45 -6.59 7.92
C GLU A 34 -5.10 -5.16 7.51
N LEU A 35 -4.37 -5.04 6.40
CA LEU A 35 -4.00 -3.80 5.75
C LEU A 35 -4.61 -3.76 4.35
N ILE A 36 -5.35 -2.69 4.05
CA ILE A 36 -5.77 -2.35 2.69
C ILE A 36 -4.92 -1.17 2.21
N LEU A 37 -4.29 -1.36 1.05
CA LEU A 37 -3.69 -0.30 0.24
C LEU A 37 -4.71 0.10 -0.82
N ASN A 38 -5.42 1.20 -0.58
CA ASN A 38 -6.62 1.63 -1.30
C ASN A 38 -6.32 2.50 -2.52
N GLY A 39 -5.50 1.98 -3.43
CA GLY A 39 -5.11 2.69 -4.66
C GLY A 39 -4.08 3.79 -4.45
N ASP A 40 -3.46 4.20 -5.57
CA ASP A 40 -2.45 5.25 -5.66
C ASP A 40 -1.27 5.01 -4.68
N THR A 41 -0.91 3.74 -4.54
CA THR A 41 0.23 3.28 -3.74
C THR A 41 1.52 3.45 -4.53
N GLU A 42 1.51 3.06 -5.82
CA GLU A 42 2.62 3.20 -6.75
C GLU A 42 2.51 4.43 -7.66
N GLU A 43 3.58 4.77 -8.37
CA GLU A 43 3.58 5.81 -9.40
C GLU A 43 4.03 5.20 -10.73
N THR A 44 3.17 4.37 -11.33
CA THR A 44 3.52 3.52 -12.48
C THR A 44 3.70 4.31 -13.78
N TYR A 45 3.02 5.45 -13.93
CA TYR A 45 3.11 6.29 -15.12
C TYR A 45 4.38 7.14 -15.19
N SER A 46 5.07 7.35 -14.07
CA SER A 46 6.36 8.04 -14.08
C SER A 46 7.49 7.07 -14.39
N LYS A 47 8.08 7.15 -15.58
CA LYS A 47 9.31 6.40 -15.93
C LYS A 47 10.44 6.59 -14.91
N LYS A 48 10.48 7.74 -14.23
CA LYS A 48 11.47 8.07 -13.21
C LYS A 48 11.24 7.33 -11.89
N TYR A 49 9.98 7.07 -11.52
CA TYR A 49 9.62 6.55 -10.20
C TYR A 49 9.12 5.11 -10.23
N ALA A 50 8.56 4.63 -11.35
CA ALA A 50 7.85 3.36 -11.45
C ALA A 50 8.61 2.16 -10.86
N ARG A 51 9.88 1.97 -11.23
CA ARG A 51 10.67 0.84 -10.69
C ARG A 51 10.83 0.93 -9.17
N ARG A 52 11.17 2.12 -8.67
CA ARG A 52 11.39 2.35 -7.23
C ARG A 52 10.11 2.25 -6.43
N SER A 53 8.99 2.77 -6.97
CA SER A 53 7.69 2.66 -6.31
C SER A 53 7.25 1.21 -6.21
N GLN A 54 7.42 0.41 -7.27
CA GLN A 54 7.15 -1.04 -7.25
C GLN A 54 8.02 -1.79 -6.24
N GLU A 55 9.32 -1.49 -6.18
CA GLU A 55 10.24 -2.07 -5.19
C GLU A 55 9.80 -1.71 -3.76
N ALA A 56 9.44 -0.44 -3.52
CA ALA A 56 8.97 0.04 -2.22
C ALA A 56 7.63 -0.61 -1.84
N THR A 57 6.68 -0.74 -2.75
CA THR A 57 5.41 -1.43 -2.51
C THR A 57 5.62 -2.89 -2.14
N ARG A 58 6.48 -3.62 -2.85
CA ARG A 58 6.81 -5.01 -2.48
C ARG A 58 7.43 -5.10 -1.09
N ALA A 59 8.31 -4.16 -0.74
CA ALA A 59 8.91 -4.10 0.59
C ALA A 59 7.88 -3.78 1.68
N LEU A 60 6.95 -2.85 1.42
CA LEU A 60 5.83 -2.52 2.30
C LEU A 60 4.93 -3.73 2.56
N ILE A 61 4.50 -4.42 1.49
CA ILE A 61 3.70 -5.65 1.59
C ILE A 61 4.44 -6.68 2.44
N LYS A 62 5.70 -6.95 2.11
CA LYS A 62 6.52 -7.94 2.84
C LYS A 62 6.65 -7.60 4.32
N SER A 63 6.92 -6.35 4.68
CA SER A 63 7.03 -5.96 6.09
C SER A 63 5.71 -6.08 6.84
N ALA A 64 4.58 -5.73 6.22
CA ALA A 64 3.27 -5.90 6.85
C ALA A 64 2.93 -7.40 7.04
N GLU A 65 3.22 -8.25 6.05
CA GLU A 65 3.02 -9.70 6.13
C GLU A 65 3.95 -10.35 7.17
N GLU A 66 5.20 -9.91 7.27
CA GLU A 66 6.15 -10.34 8.32
C GLU A 66 5.65 -9.98 9.73
N ASP A 67 4.93 -8.87 9.88
CA ASP A 67 4.26 -8.44 11.12
C ASP A 67 2.90 -9.14 11.34
N GLY A 68 2.52 -10.09 10.47
CA GLY A 68 1.33 -10.93 10.60
C GLY A 68 0.04 -10.34 10.03
N LEU A 69 0.13 -9.27 9.23
CA LEU A 69 -1.04 -8.71 8.55
C LEU A 69 -1.36 -9.47 7.26
N LYS A 70 -2.66 -9.62 7.00
CA LYS A 70 -3.13 -9.89 5.64
C LYS A 70 -3.13 -8.57 4.86
N VAL A 71 -2.49 -8.54 3.70
CA VAL A 71 -2.45 -7.34 2.85
C VAL A 71 -3.38 -7.51 1.65
N ARG A 72 -4.17 -6.48 1.34
CA ARG A 72 -4.96 -6.37 0.11
C ARG A 72 -4.63 -5.06 -0.60
N LEU A 73 -4.48 -5.13 -1.92
CA LEU A 73 -4.31 -3.96 -2.77
C LEU A 73 -5.60 -3.72 -3.55
N LEU A 74 -5.90 -2.44 -3.74
CA LEU A 74 -6.92 -1.97 -4.65
C LEU A 74 -6.27 -1.11 -5.73
N ASP A 75 -6.84 -1.14 -6.92
CA ASP A 75 -6.35 -0.37 -8.04
C ASP A 75 -6.67 1.11 -7.84
N GLY A 76 -5.66 1.97 -8.02
CA GLY A 76 -5.83 3.41 -8.18
C GLY A 76 -5.66 3.85 -9.63
N ASN A 77 -5.84 5.14 -9.89
CA ASN A 77 -5.63 5.66 -11.23
C ASN A 77 -4.13 5.79 -11.57
N HIS A 78 -3.23 5.91 -10.59
CA HIS A 78 -1.77 5.94 -10.82
C HIS A 78 -1.13 4.55 -10.90
N ASP A 79 -1.86 3.52 -10.49
CA ASP A 79 -1.42 2.13 -10.44
C ASP A 79 -2.55 1.15 -10.80
N PRO A 80 -3.16 1.29 -12.00
CA PRO A 80 -4.39 0.56 -12.39
C PRO A 80 -4.23 -0.94 -12.57
N MET A 81 -3.01 -1.45 -12.48
CA MET A 81 -2.65 -2.87 -12.65
C MET A 81 -1.92 -3.42 -11.42
N ILE A 82 -1.99 -2.73 -10.28
CA ILE A 82 -1.35 -3.17 -9.03
C ILE A 82 -2.05 -4.42 -8.46
N SER A 83 -3.33 -4.60 -8.79
CA SER A 83 -4.14 -5.76 -8.45
C SER A 83 -5.17 -6.05 -9.56
N ASN A 84 -6.16 -6.90 -9.28
CA ASN A 84 -7.37 -7.07 -10.11
C ASN A 84 -8.63 -6.71 -9.30
N GLN A 85 -8.49 -5.83 -8.32
CA GLN A 85 -9.54 -5.51 -7.36
C GLN A 85 -9.78 -4.01 -7.33
N HIS A 86 -10.94 -3.58 -7.81
CA HIS A 86 -11.27 -2.15 -7.95
C HIS A 86 -12.04 -1.58 -6.75
N ALA A 87 -12.65 -2.44 -5.94
CA ALA A 87 -13.41 -2.03 -4.77
C ALA A 87 -13.49 -3.16 -3.74
N LEU A 88 -13.70 -2.78 -2.48
CA LEU A 88 -14.09 -3.68 -1.40
C LEU A 88 -15.38 -3.16 -0.76
N SER A 89 -16.26 -4.09 -0.39
CA SER A 89 -17.47 -3.80 0.36
C SER A 89 -17.53 -4.71 1.59
N PHE A 90 -18.00 -4.16 2.70
CA PHE A 90 -18.19 -4.89 3.94
C PHE A 90 -19.70 -5.00 4.19
N GLN A 91 -20.16 -6.23 4.43
CA GLN A 91 -21.52 -6.47 4.91
C GLN A 91 -21.46 -6.58 6.42
N ASN A 92 -22.32 -5.83 7.10
CA ASN A 92 -22.52 -5.91 8.54
C ASN A 92 -23.54 -6.99 8.88
#